data_AF-A0A182TYX0-F1
#
_entry.id   AF-A0A182TYX0-F1
#
_cell.length_a   1.000
_cell.length_b   1.000
_cell.length_c   1.000
_cell.angle_alpha   90.00
_cell.angle_beta   90.00
_cell.angle_gamma   90.00
#
_symmetry.space_group_name_H-M   'P 1'
#
loop_
_entity.id
_entity.type
_entity.pdbx_description
1 polymer ?
#
loop_
_entity_poly.entity_id
_entity_poly.type
_entity_poly.pdbx_seq_one_letter_code
_entity_poly.pdbx_strand_id
1 'polypeptide(L)'
;MTSQAVNKTGSGWPRRNSHGTGLTEMNKLQTNQSMTLNRTINLYPLTNYTFGTKEPLFEKDPSVPARFQRMRDEFDKIGMRRSVEGVLLVHEHGLPHVLLLQLGTTFFKLPGGELSAGEDEVDGLKRLLTEVCFC
;
A
#
# COMPACT_ATOMS: atom_id res chain seq x y z
N MET A 1 -46.04 9.69 42.10
CA MET A 1 -45.99 8.30 41.59
C MET A 1 -45.56 8.40 40.13
N THR A 2 -44.27 8.18 39.88
CA THR A 2 -43.69 6.99 39.19
C THR A 2 -43.35 7.38 37.75
N SER A 3 -42.16 7.92 37.47
CA SER A 3 -40.87 7.26 37.21
C SER A 3 -40.79 6.55 35.85
N GLN A 4 -39.59 6.66 35.26
CA GLN A 4 -38.97 5.87 34.17
C GLN A 4 -38.92 6.53 32.79
N ALA A 5 -37.87 6.36 31.98
CA ALA A 5 -36.46 5.98 32.21
C ALA A 5 -35.74 6.26 30.88
N VAL A 6 -34.54 6.84 30.95
CA VAL A 6 -33.66 7.06 29.80
C VAL A 6 -33.09 5.72 29.36
N ASN A 7 -33.45 5.24 28.17
CA ASN A 7 -32.82 4.06 27.57
C ASN A 7 -31.45 4.43 26.99
N LYS A 8 -30.40 4.18 27.79
CA LYS A 8 -29.01 4.09 27.32
C LYS A 8 -28.86 2.81 26.52
N THR A 9 -28.62 2.92 25.21
CA THR A 9 -28.15 1.80 24.40
C THR A 9 -26.66 1.60 24.67
N GLY A 10 -26.35 0.59 25.51
CA GLY A 10 -24.98 0.16 25.77
C GLY A 10 -24.36 -0.47 24.52
N SER A 11 -23.16 -0.01 24.17
CA SER A 11 -22.26 -0.66 23.23
C SER A 11 -21.64 -1.90 23.89
N GLY A 12 -21.93 -3.08 23.35
CA GLY A 12 -21.37 -4.34 23.84
C GLY A 12 -21.32 -5.40 22.75
N TRP A 13 -20.21 -6.11 22.68
CA TRP A 13 -19.95 -7.20 21.72
C TRP A 13 -20.94 -8.37 21.93
N PRO A 14 -21.37 -9.07 20.86
CA PRO A 14 -22.39 -10.10 20.99
C PRO A 14 -21.86 -11.35 21.70
N ARG A 15 -22.52 -11.72 22.81
CA ARG A 15 -22.26 -12.96 23.54
C ARG A 15 -23.17 -14.07 22.97
N ARG A 16 -22.56 -15.09 22.38
CA ARG A 16 -23.26 -16.24 21.76
C ARG A 16 -23.86 -17.16 22.82
N ASN A 17 -25.18 -17.35 22.78
CA ASN A 17 -25.88 -18.36 23.57
C ASN A 17 -25.64 -19.74 22.97
N SER A 18 -25.23 -20.70 23.81
CA SER A 18 -25.03 -22.10 23.46
C SER A 18 -26.32 -22.89 23.65
N HIS A 19 -26.95 -23.37 22.58
CA HIS A 19 -27.82 -24.56 22.57
C HIS A 19 -27.58 -25.28 21.23
N GLY A 20 -27.14 -26.54 21.30
CA GLY A 20 -26.73 -27.34 20.15
C GLY A 20 -27.88 -28.09 19.49
N THR A 21 -27.66 -28.50 18.23
CA THR A 21 -27.89 -29.81 17.60
C THR A 21 -27.98 -29.62 16.08
N GLY A 22 -27.15 -30.32 15.30
CA GLY A 22 -27.22 -30.32 13.84
C GLY A 22 -25.84 -30.38 13.16
N LEU A 23 -25.14 -31.50 13.34
CA LEU A 23 -24.02 -31.87 12.47
C LEU A 23 -24.58 -32.19 11.07
N THR A 24 -23.80 -31.85 10.04
CA THR A 24 -23.96 -32.24 8.62
C THR A 24 -24.65 -31.23 7.69
N GLU A 25 -24.26 -29.94 7.68
CA GLU A 25 -24.41 -29.10 6.46
C GLU A 25 -23.54 -27.83 6.41
N MET A 26 -22.32 -27.87 6.94
CA MET A 26 -21.35 -26.77 6.79
C MET A 26 -20.19 -27.28 5.95
N ASN A 27 -20.21 -27.06 4.63
CA ASN A 27 -18.98 -26.97 3.81
C ASN A 27 -19.17 -26.56 2.32
N LYS A 28 -20.32 -26.00 1.90
CA LYS A 28 -20.53 -25.67 0.48
C LYS A 28 -20.84 -24.20 0.16
N LEU A 29 -20.54 -23.27 1.06
CA LEU A 29 -20.88 -21.84 0.90
C LEU A 29 -19.73 -20.85 1.21
N GLN A 30 -18.46 -21.28 1.20
CA GLN A 30 -17.32 -20.39 1.40
C GLN A 30 -16.31 -20.47 0.25
N THR A 31 -16.69 -20.07 -0.96
CA THR A 31 -15.70 -19.97 -2.05
C THR A 31 -15.80 -18.70 -2.89
N ASN A 32 -16.57 -17.70 -2.47
CA ASN A 32 -16.57 -16.39 -3.13
C ASN A 32 -16.72 -15.25 -2.11
N GLN A 33 -15.78 -15.15 -1.18
CA GLN A 33 -15.53 -13.82 -0.60
C GLN A 33 -14.84 -12.99 -1.68
N SER A 34 -15.50 -11.94 -2.12
CA SER A 34 -14.92 -11.01 -3.08
C SER A 34 -13.58 -10.50 -2.55
N MET A 35 -12.51 -10.72 -3.33
CA MET A 35 -11.17 -10.17 -3.09
C MET A 35 -11.15 -8.63 -3.02
N THR A 36 -12.29 -7.96 -3.24
CA THR A 36 -12.44 -6.51 -3.14
C THR A 36 -12.82 -6.02 -1.74
N LEU A 37 -13.35 -6.87 -0.85
CA LEU A 37 -13.94 -6.41 0.41
C LEU A 37 -13.03 -6.62 1.63
N ASN A 38 -12.25 -7.71 1.65
CA ASN A 38 -11.31 -8.01 2.73
C ASN A 38 -10.04 -8.63 2.15
N ARG A 39 -9.01 -7.80 1.91
CA ARG A 39 -7.67 -8.28 1.58
C ARG A 39 -6.81 -8.31 2.82
N THR A 40 -6.54 -9.51 3.32
CA THR A 40 -5.53 -9.71 4.35
C THR A 40 -4.14 -9.54 3.73
N ILE A 41 -3.31 -8.70 4.34
CA ILE A 41 -1.91 -8.50 3.97
C ILE A 41 -1.06 -8.82 5.20
N ASN A 42 -0.04 -9.65 5.02
CA ASN A 42 0.90 -9.98 6.09
C ASN A 42 1.94 -8.88 6.21
N LEU A 43 2.16 -8.39 7.43
CA LEU A 43 3.24 -7.48 7.76
C LEU A 43 4.26 -8.21 8.61
N TYR A 44 5.52 -7.82 8.48
CA TYR A 44 6.62 -8.35 9.29
C TYR A 44 7.33 -7.23 10.05
N PRO A 45 8.01 -7.54 11.17
CA PRO A 45 8.74 -6.55 11.94
C PRO A 45 9.76 -5.78 11.10
N LEU A 46 9.91 -4.48 11.34
CA LEU A 46 10.97 -3.66 10.70
C LEU A 46 12.37 -4.29 10.86
N THR A 47 12.63 -4.93 12.00
CA THR A 47 13.90 -5.61 12.30
C THR A 47 14.23 -6.80 11.39
N ASN A 48 13.28 -7.30 10.60
CA ASN A 48 13.51 -8.37 9.63
C ASN A 48 14.19 -7.86 8.34
N TYR A 49 14.28 -6.55 8.16
CA TYR A 49 14.81 -5.92 6.95
C TYR A 49 16.09 -5.16 7.28
N THR A 50 17.09 -5.32 6.42
CA THR A 50 18.38 -4.62 6.51
C THR A 50 18.47 -3.55 5.44
N PHE A 51 18.86 -2.34 5.83
CA PHE A 51 19.05 -1.24 4.90
C PHE A 51 20.52 -1.11 4.55
N GLY A 52 20.87 -1.47 3.32
CA GLY A 52 22.20 -1.26 2.76
C GLY A 52 22.36 0.15 2.19
N THR A 53 23.60 0.51 1.90
CA THR A 53 23.94 1.73 1.15
C THR A 53 24.19 1.36 -0.31
N LYS A 54 23.64 2.15 -1.23
CA LYS A 54 23.91 2.09 -2.68
C LYS A 54 24.60 3.38 -3.14
N GLU A 55 25.15 3.35 -4.35
CA GLU A 55 25.54 4.56 -5.05
C GLU A 55 24.39 5.58 -5.13
N PRO A 56 24.69 6.89 -5.01
CA PRO A 56 23.67 7.94 -5.06
C PRO A 56 22.85 7.88 -6.35
N LEU A 57 21.52 7.87 -6.20
CA LEU A 57 20.60 8.01 -7.31
C LEU A 57 20.19 9.49 -7.47
N PHE A 58 20.56 10.09 -8.59
CA PHE A 58 20.22 11.47 -8.89
C PHE A 58 18.85 11.59 -9.55
N GLU A 59 18.12 12.65 -9.23
CA GLU A 59 16.90 12.98 -9.96
C GLU A 59 17.22 13.34 -11.42
N LYS A 60 16.33 12.94 -12.34
CA LYS A 60 16.46 13.25 -13.77
C LYS A 60 16.44 14.75 -14.05
N ASP A 61 15.71 15.51 -13.24
CA ASP A 61 15.44 16.92 -13.50
C ASP A 61 16.19 17.79 -12.46
N PRO A 62 17.10 18.69 -12.88
CA PRO A 62 17.90 19.51 -11.96
C PRO A 62 17.07 20.62 -11.28
N SER A 63 15.86 20.87 -11.77
CA SER A 63 14.97 21.90 -11.24
C SER A 63 13.52 21.64 -11.64
N VAL A 64 12.60 22.28 -10.93
CA VAL A 64 11.16 22.22 -11.21
C VAL A 64 10.81 22.71 -12.64
N PRO A 65 11.37 23.83 -13.15
CA PRO A 65 11.12 24.24 -14.54
C PRO A 65 11.58 23.22 -15.58
N ALA A 66 12.76 22.60 -15.37
CA ALA A 66 13.29 21.57 -16.26
C ALA A 66 12.35 20.35 -16.31
N ARG A 67 11.82 19.93 -15.15
CA ARG A 67 10.82 18.86 -15.05
C ARG A 67 9.57 19.17 -15.87
N PHE A 68 9.02 20.38 -15.75
CA PHE A 68 7.84 20.77 -16.54
C PHE A 68 8.13 20.87 -18.03
N GLN A 69 9.33 21.29 -18.43
CA GLN A 69 9.71 21.32 -19.84
C GLN A 69 9.77 19.91 -20.42
N ARG A 70 10.46 18.99 -19.74
CA ARG A 70 10.54 17.58 -20.14
C ARG A 70 9.15 16.93 -20.23
N MET A 71 8.26 17.23 -19.28
CA MET A 71 6.88 16.72 -19.33
C MET A 71 6.12 17.17 -20.59
N ARG A 72 6.31 18.41 -21.05
CA ARG A 72 5.72 18.90 -22.31
C ARG A 72 6.32 18.20 -23.51
N ASP A 73 7.65 18.14 -23.57
CA ASP A 73 8.37 17.55 -24.70
C ASP A 73 8.07 16.04 -24.85
N GLU A 74 7.91 15.32 -23.74
CA GLU A 74 7.50 13.91 -23.73
C GLU A 74 6.03 13.77 -24.17
N PHE A 75 5.15 14.66 -23.70
CA PHE A 75 3.73 14.63 -24.07
C PHE A 75 3.51 14.75 -25.58
N ASP A 76 4.23 15.66 -26.24
CA ASP A 76 4.12 15.86 -27.68
C ASP A 76 4.64 14.66 -28.49
N LYS A 77 5.54 13.85 -27.92
CA LYS A 77 6.18 12.72 -28.61
C LYS A 77 5.48 11.38 -28.39
N ILE A 78 5.15 11.07 -27.13
CA ILE A 78 4.66 9.75 -26.72
C ILE A 78 3.29 9.82 -26.04
N GLY A 79 2.71 11.02 -25.92
CA GLY A 79 1.43 11.23 -25.27
C GLY A 79 1.54 11.18 -23.74
N MET A 80 0.50 10.66 -23.10
CA MET A 80 0.40 10.66 -21.64
C MET A 80 1.53 9.85 -21.00
N ARG A 81 2.33 10.51 -20.16
CA ARG A 81 3.30 9.84 -19.29
C ARG A 81 2.58 8.85 -18.37
N ARG A 82 3.17 7.66 -18.23
CA ARG A 82 2.74 6.65 -17.25
C ARG A 82 3.80 6.49 -16.17
N SER A 83 3.37 6.38 -14.92
CA SER A 83 4.24 6.20 -13.75
C SER A 83 3.62 5.23 -12.77
N VAL A 84 4.46 4.50 -12.05
CA VAL A 84 4.05 3.54 -11.02
C VAL A 84 4.86 3.77 -9.75
N GLU A 85 4.20 3.57 -8.61
CA GLU A 85 4.79 3.73 -7.28
C GLU A 85 4.40 2.53 -6.40
N GLY A 86 5.36 2.01 -5.64
CA GLY A 86 5.18 0.89 -4.74
C GLY A 86 5.03 1.36 -3.30
N VAL A 87 4.04 0.82 -2.59
CA VAL A 87 3.86 1.03 -1.15
C VAL A 87 4.37 -0.22 -0.42
N LEU A 88 5.50 -0.10 0.27
CA LEU A 88 6.06 -1.18 1.07
C LEU A 88 5.68 -0.96 2.53
N LEU A 89 5.13 -2.01 3.14
CA LEU A 89 4.63 -1.99 4.50
C LEU A 89 5.44 -2.91 5.40
N VAL A 90 5.75 -2.43 6.60
CA VAL A 90 6.31 -3.19 7.71
C VAL A 90 5.51 -2.88 8.97
N HIS A 91 5.78 -3.56 10.08
CA HIS A 91 5.25 -3.14 11.37
C HIS A 91 6.33 -2.95 12.42
N GLU A 92 6.07 -2.05 13.35
CA GLU A 92 6.87 -1.87 14.56
C GLU A 92 5.89 -1.66 15.71
N HIS A 93 6.05 -2.43 16.79
CA HIS A 93 5.13 -2.41 17.95
C HIS A 93 3.63 -2.57 17.61
N GLY A 94 3.32 -3.32 16.55
CA GLY A 94 1.93 -3.56 16.11
C GLY A 94 1.33 -2.43 15.28
N LEU A 95 2.11 -1.41 14.92
CA LEU A 95 1.69 -0.30 14.06
C LEU A 95 2.26 -0.47 12.66
N PRO A 96 1.44 -0.36 11.59
CA PRO A 96 1.91 -0.40 10.21
C PRO A 96 2.71 0.87 9.87
N HIS A 97 3.85 0.68 9.22
CA HIS A 97 4.73 1.75 8.74
C HIS A 97 4.91 1.63 7.23
N VAL A 98 4.95 2.77 6.54
CA VAL A 98 5.24 2.87 5.10
C VAL A 98 6.71 3.21 4.91
N LEU A 99 7.41 2.45 4.06
CA LEU A 99 8.79 2.77 3.71
C LEU A 99 8.82 3.86 2.62
N LEU A 100 9.61 4.90 2.86
CA LEU A 100 9.78 6.05 1.98
C LEU A 100 11.27 6.27 1.68
N LEU A 101 11.55 6.82 0.50
CA LEU A 101 12.86 7.31 0.12
C LEU A 101 12.99 8.77 0.56
N GLN A 102 13.94 9.06 1.43
CA GLN A 102 14.22 10.42 1.87
C GLN A 102 15.31 11.05 1.00
N LEU A 103 15.01 12.19 0.38
CA LEU A 103 15.97 13.00 -0.37
C LEU A 103 16.18 14.31 0.39
N GLY A 104 17.40 14.54 0.89
CA GLY A 104 17.67 15.68 1.75
C GLY A 104 16.90 15.60 3.09
N THR A 105 16.41 16.73 3.60
CA THR A 105 15.82 16.81 4.94
C THR A 105 14.30 16.75 4.98
N THR A 106 13.62 17.17 3.91
CA THR A 106 12.15 17.37 3.90
C THR A 106 11.44 16.73 2.71
N PHE A 107 12.16 16.05 1.82
CA PHE A 107 11.58 15.47 0.62
C PHE A 107 11.49 13.96 0.74
N PHE A 108 10.29 13.43 0.56
CA PHE A 108 10.00 12.01 0.69
C PHE A 108 9.27 11.51 -0.55
N LYS A 109 9.65 10.34 -1.05
CA LYS A 109 9.06 9.72 -2.23
C LYS A 109 8.76 8.25 -1.98
N LEU A 110 7.73 7.74 -2.66
CA LEU A 110 7.56 6.30 -2.80
C LEU A 110 8.58 5.77 -3.81
N PRO A 111 9.08 4.54 -3.62
CA PRO A 111 9.91 3.90 -4.61
C PRO A 111 9.09 3.58 -5.86
N GLY A 112 9.61 3.93 -7.03
CA GLY A 112 8.87 3.88 -8.27
C GLY A 112 9.51 4.76 -9.35
N GLY A 113 8.74 5.08 -10.37
CA GLY A 113 9.23 5.87 -11.49
C GLY A 113 8.37 5.83 -12.73
N GLU A 114 8.96 6.26 -13.84
CA GLU A 114 8.34 6.37 -15.15
C GLU A 114 8.39 5.01 -15.88
N LEU A 115 7.28 4.63 -16.51
CA LEU A 115 7.21 3.44 -17.35
C LEU A 115 7.68 3.76 -18.78
N SER A 116 8.27 2.77 -19.43
CA SER A 116 8.54 2.82 -20.87
C SER A 116 7.25 2.71 -21.69
N ALA A 117 7.30 3.15 -22.95
CA ALA A 117 6.17 3.04 -23.86
C ALA A 117 5.80 1.56 -24.06
N GLY A 118 4.53 1.22 -23.84
CA GLY A 118 4.03 -0.15 -23.95
C GLY A 118 4.44 -1.10 -22.82
N GLU A 119 5.20 -0.63 -21.83
CA GLU A 119 5.59 -1.45 -20.67
C GLU A 119 4.37 -1.79 -19.79
N ASP A 120 4.35 -3.02 -19.25
CA ASP A 120 3.35 -3.44 -18.27
C ASP A 120 3.60 -2.76 -16.91
N GLU A 121 2.52 -2.41 -16.22
CA GLU A 121 2.60 -1.64 -14.96
C GLU A 121 3.23 -2.45 -13.82
N VAL A 122 2.91 -3.75 -13.74
CA VAL A 122 3.41 -4.62 -12.67
C VAL A 122 4.88 -4.95 -12.93
N ASP A 123 5.24 -5.31 -14.15
CA ASP A 123 6.62 -5.63 -14.49
C ASP A 123 7.52 -4.39 -14.48
N GLY A 124 7.01 -3.25 -14.91
CA GLY A 124 7.71 -1.97 -14.77
C GLY A 124 7.94 -1.58 -13.32
N LEU A 125 6.95 -1.79 -12.44
CA LEU A 125 7.15 -1.55 -11.00
C LEU A 125 8.21 -2.49 -10.42
N LYS A 126 8.21 -3.79 -10.77
CA LYS A 126 9.27 -4.72 -10.31
C LYS A 126 10.65 -4.23 -10.74
N ARG A 127 10.82 -3.86 -12.02
CA ARG A 127 12.08 -3.32 -12.55
C ARG A 127 12.53 -2.09 -11.76
N LEU A 128 11.62 -1.14 -11.53
CA LEU A 128 11.91 0.10 -10.79
C LEU A 128 12.27 -0.16 -9.33
N LEU A 129 11.58 -1.09 -8.66
CA LEU A 129 11.92 -1.49 -7.29
C LEU A 129 13.29 -2.18 -7.21
N THR A 130 13.65 -3.03 -8.18
CA THR A 130 14.99 -3.62 -8.29
C THR A 130 16.07 -2.57 -8.49
N GLU A 131 15.81 -1.57 -9.32
CA GLU A 131 16.75 -0.48 -9.57
C GLU A 131 16.97 0.41 -8.34
N VAL A 132 15.91 0.68 -7.57
CA VAL A 132 15.93 1.69 -6.50
C VAL A 132 16.16 1.08 -5.11
N CYS A 133 15.54 -0.05 -4.78
CA CYS A 133 15.46 -0.57 -3.40
C CYS A 133 16.43 -1.72 -3.09
N PHE A 134 16.83 -2.51 -4.10
CA PHE A 134 17.64 -3.70 -3.85
C PHE A 134 19.11 -3.44 -4.21
N CYS A 135 19.99 -3.70 -3.24
CA CYS A 135 21.43 -3.86 -3.42
C CYS A 135 21.77 -5.34 -3.53
#